data_AF-A0A6I3EC12-F1
#
_entry.id   AF-A0A6I3EC12-F1
#
_cell.length_a   1.000
_cell.length_b   1.000
_cell.length_c   1.000
_cell.angle_alpha   90.00
_cell.angle_beta   90.00
_cell.angle_gamma   90.00
#
_symmetry.space_group_name_H-M   'P 1'
#
loop_
_entity.id
_entity.type
_entity.pdbx_description
1 polymer ?
#
loop_
_entity_poly.entity_id
_entity_poly.type
_entity_poly.pdbx_seq_one_letter_code
_entity_poly.pdbx_strand_id
1 'polypeptide(L)'
;RLIGPNCPGLISPGLSNVGIIPADITGPGKIGLVSKSGTLTYQMMYELRDFGFTTAVGIGGDPIIGTTHIDCLRAFQDDPETEAIVMIGEIGGDAEERAAAFIKEYVTKPVVGYVAGFTAPEGKTMGHAGAIVSGSSGTAAGKKDALEAAGVKVGQTPSETAAIMRAILKG
;
A
#
# COMPACT_ATOMS: atom_id res chain seq x y z
N ARG A 1 -1.49 -18.67 5.09
CA ARG A 1 -0.66 -17.62 4.46
C ARG A 1 0.20 -16.99 5.54
N LEU A 2 1.36 -16.41 5.19
CA LEU A 2 2.26 -15.73 6.12
C LEU A 2 2.21 -14.22 5.85
N ILE A 3 2.25 -13.38 6.89
CA ILE A 3 2.33 -11.91 6.76
C ILE A 3 3.65 -11.47 7.40
N GLY A 4 4.38 -10.60 6.70
CA GLY A 4 5.76 -10.27 7.04
C GLY A 4 6.78 -11.19 6.38
N PRO A 5 8.02 -11.28 6.92
CA PRO A 5 8.51 -10.67 8.17
C PRO A 5 8.67 -9.14 8.09
N ASN A 6 9.24 -8.53 9.15
CA ASN A 6 9.51 -7.09 9.21
C ASN A 6 8.28 -6.23 8.88
N CYS A 7 7.17 -6.54 9.55
CA CYS A 7 5.88 -5.92 9.30
C CYS A 7 5.17 -5.55 10.59
N PRO A 8 4.25 -4.57 10.58
CA PRO A 8 3.41 -4.28 11.72
C PRO A 8 2.28 -5.31 11.92
N GLY A 9 2.06 -6.23 10.96
CA GLY A 9 0.97 -7.20 10.96
C GLY A 9 -0.26 -6.70 10.20
N LEU A 10 -1.46 -7.10 10.64
CA LEU A 10 -2.73 -6.68 10.03
C LEU A 10 -3.76 -6.29 11.10
N ILE A 11 -4.68 -5.40 10.73
CA ILE A 11 -5.84 -5.05 11.55
C ILE A 11 -7.08 -4.95 10.68
N SER A 12 -8.17 -5.54 11.14
CA SER A 12 -9.53 -5.24 10.67
C SER A 12 -10.19 -4.42 11.80
N PRO A 13 -10.28 -3.09 11.67
CA PRO A 13 -10.73 -2.22 12.76
C PRO A 13 -12.08 -2.66 13.35
N GLY A 14 -12.19 -2.67 14.67
CA GLY A 14 -13.38 -3.14 15.38
C GLY A 14 -13.59 -4.66 15.41
N LEU A 15 -12.76 -5.45 14.70
CA LEU A 15 -12.89 -6.91 14.65
C LEU A 15 -11.68 -7.62 15.27
N SER A 16 -10.49 -7.49 14.68
CA SER A 16 -9.28 -8.13 15.20
C SER A 16 -8.02 -7.41 14.79
N ASN A 17 -6.96 -7.60 15.58
CA ASN A 17 -5.63 -7.06 15.32
C ASN A 17 -4.60 -8.17 15.57
N VAL A 18 -3.78 -8.44 14.56
CA VAL A 18 -2.69 -9.42 14.62
C VAL A 18 -1.42 -8.68 14.28
N GLY A 19 -0.77 -8.12 15.31
CA GLY A 19 0.46 -7.36 15.16
C GLY A 19 0.57 -6.21 16.15
N ILE A 20 1.18 -5.11 15.70
CA ILE A 20 1.47 -3.91 16.48
C ILE A 20 0.86 -2.65 15.88
N ILE A 21 -0.14 -2.78 15.00
CA ILE A 21 -0.88 -1.64 14.47
C ILE A 21 -1.74 -1.05 15.61
N PRO A 22 -1.66 0.24 15.94
CA PRO A 22 -2.51 0.82 16.98
C PRO A 22 -4.00 0.79 16.58
N ALA A 23 -4.85 0.21 17.43
CA ALA A 23 -6.24 -0.07 17.11
C ALA A 23 -7.17 1.16 17.19
N ASP A 24 -6.69 2.26 17.76
CA ASP A 24 -7.43 3.50 18.04
C ASP A 24 -7.24 4.59 16.98
N ILE A 25 -6.45 4.33 15.93
CA ILE A 25 -6.22 5.30 14.83
C ILE A 25 -7.49 5.54 14.00
N THR A 26 -8.25 4.47 13.72
CA THR A 26 -9.40 4.50 12.82
C THR A 26 -10.42 3.43 13.17
N GLY A 27 -11.66 3.59 12.70
CA GLY A 27 -12.75 2.64 12.87
C GLY A 27 -13.00 1.78 11.62
N PRO A 28 -13.99 0.88 11.69
CA PRO A 28 -14.47 0.12 10.54
C PRO A 28 -14.88 1.07 9.42
N GLY A 29 -14.67 0.65 8.18
CA GLY A 29 -15.05 1.44 7.01
C GLY A 29 -14.85 0.67 5.73
N LYS A 30 -14.51 1.38 4.65
CA LYS A 30 -14.68 0.86 3.28
C LYS A 30 -13.39 0.67 2.49
N ILE A 31 -12.27 1.05 3.10
CA ILE A 31 -10.98 1.10 2.41
C ILE A 31 -10.16 -0.13 2.76
N GLY A 32 -9.70 -0.86 1.74
CA GLY A 32 -8.63 -1.84 1.89
C GLY A 32 -7.26 -1.15 1.82
N LEU A 33 -6.34 -1.47 2.73
CA LEU A 33 -5.00 -0.89 2.74
C LEU A 33 -3.93 -1.99 2.75
N VAL A 34 -2.97 -1.91 1.83
CA VAL A 34 -1.76 -2.73 1.83
C VAL A 34 -0.51 -1.86 1.79
N SER A 35 0.47 -2.14 2.65
CA SER A 35 1.69 -1.33 2.78
C SER A 35 2.92 -2.15 3.12
N LYS A 36 4.07 -1.81 2.54
CA LYS A 36 5.37 -2.34 3.00
C LYS A 36 5.82 -1.74 4.34
N SER A 37 5.43 -0.49 4.62
CA SER A 37 5.91 0.29 5.78
C SER A 37 4.88 0.34 6.92
N GLY A 38 5.34 0.10 8.15
CA GLY A 38 4.51 0.19 9.35
C GLY A 38 3.95 1.59 9.60
N THR A 39 4.82 2.59 9.79
CA THR A 39 4.38 3.95 10.13
C THR A 39 3.58 4.62 9.00
N LEU A 40 3.87 4.32 7.73
CA LEU A 40 3.04 4.80 6.62
C LEU A 40 1.65 4.13 6.60
N THR A 41 1.53 2.89 7.08
CA THR A 41 0.21 2.26 7.30
C THR A 41 -0.58 3.10 8.31
N TYR A 42 0.03 3.45 9.44
CA TYR A 42 -0.63 4.21 10.51
C TYR A 42 -1.00 5.62 10.05
N GLN A 43 -0.10 6.27 9.31
CA GLN A 43 -0.34 7.59 8.76
C GLN A 43 -1.52 7.57 7.78
N MET A 44 -1.58 6.59 6.87
CA MET A 44 -2.70 6.48 5.94
C MET A 44 -4.02 6.16 6.65
N MET A 45 -3.96 5.30 7.68
CA MET A 45 -5.11 5.04 8.55
C MET A 45 -5.61 6.31 9.23
N TYR A 46 -4.71 7.16 9.71
CA TYR A 46 -5.03 8.42 10.35
C TYR A 46 -5.61 9.43 9.35
N GLU A 47 -4.98 9.57 8.18
CA GLU A 47 -5.42 10.47 7.13
C GLU A 47 -6.85 10.13 6.71
N LEU A 48 -7.14 8.88 6.36
CA LEU A 48 -8.46 8.47 5.86
C LEU A 48 -9.40 7.97 6.96
N ARG A 49 -9.18 8.40 8.21
CA ARG A 49 -9.99 7.92 9.34
C ARG A 49 -11.47 8.30 9.26
N ASP A 50 -11.80 9.32 8.46
CA ASP A 50 -13.17 9.74 8.18
C ASP A 50 -13.93 8.74 7.29
N PHE A 51 -13.22 7.86 6.58
CA PHE A 51 -13.81 6.79 5.77
C PHE A 51 -13.66 5.40 6.40
N GLY A 52 -12.67 5.22 7.27
CA GLY A 52 -12.38 3.95 7.92
C GLY A 52 -11.88 2.87 6.95
N PHE A 53 -11.53 1.71 7.52
CA PHE A 53 -10.90 0.62 6.76
C PHE A 53 -11.63 -0.70 7.00
N THR A 54 -11.72 -1.52 5.95
CA THR A 54 -12.13 -2.92 6.09
C THR A 54 -11.00 -3.70 6.76
N THR A 55 -9.81 -3.62 6.17
CA THR A 55 -8.58 -4.21 6.70
C THR A 55 -7.36 -3.44 6.21
N ALA A 56 -6.41 -3.21 7.11
CA ALA A 56 -5.08 -2.68 6.81
C ALA A 56 -4.03 -3.77 7.04
N VAL A 57 -3.21 -4.03 6.03
CA VAL A 57 -2.18 -5.07 6.04
C VAL A 57 -0.81 -4.43 5.81
N GLY A 58 0.05 -4.50 6.82
CA GLY A 58 1.47 -4.30 6.63
C GLY A 58 2.12 -5.60 6.18
N ILE A 59 2.55 -5.68 4.92
CA ILE A 59 3.12 -6.90 4.33
C ILE A 59 4.62 -7.08 4.62
N GLY A 60 5.28 -5.99 4.98
CA GLY A 60 6.68 -5.95 5.43
C GLY A 60 7.67 -5.41 4.40
N GLY A 61 8.81 -4.95 4.90
CA GLY A 61 9.87 -4.28 4.11
C GLY A 61 11.04 -5.18 3.70
N ASP A 62 10.99 -6.48 4.03
CA ASP A 62 12.04 -7.42 3.66
C ASP A 62 11.94 -7.83 2.18
N PRO A 63 13.06 -8.23 1.55
CA PRO A 63 13.06 -8.62 0.13
C PRO A 63 12.27 -9.91 -0.15
N ILE A 64 12.11 -10.77 0.86
CA ILE A 64 11.31 -12.00 0.80
C ILE A 64 10.24 -11.89 1.89
N ILE A 65 8.99 -11.85 1.45
CA ILE A 65 7.80 -11.76 2.30
C ILE A 65 6.83 -12.89 1.96
N GLY A 66 5.88 -13.14 2.87
CA GLY A 66 4.78 -14.07 2.62
C GLY A 66 3.72 -13.47 1.68
N THR A 67 2.78 -12.73 2.26
CA THR A 67 1.65 -12.11 1.56
C THR A 67 2.14 -10.88 0.82
N THR A 68 1.81 -10.78 -0.47
CA THR A 68 2.27 -9.70 -1.35
C THR A 68 1.20 -8.65 -1.60
N HIS A 69 1.57 -7.54 -2.26
CA HIS A 69 0.60 -6.57 -2.78
C HIS A 69 -0.49 -7.23 -3.63
N ILE A 70 -0.13 -8.15 -4.52
CA ILE A 70 -1.09 -8.84 -5.41
C ILE A 70 -2.08 -9.70 -4.60
N ASP A 71 -1.60 -10.39 -3.55
CA ASP A 71 -2.49 -11.18 -2.70
C ASP A 71 -3.51 -10.32 -1.97
N CYS A 72 -3.09 -9.16 -1.46
CA CYS A 72 -3.98 -8.19 -0.83
C CYS A 72 -4.93 -7.56 -1.84
N LEU A 73 -4.43 -7.14 -3.02
CA LEU A 73 -5.26 -6.57 -4.09
C LEU A 73 -6.37 -7.53 -4.52
N ARG A 74 -6.06 -8.81 -4.70
CA ARG A 74 -7.08 -9.84 -4.99
C ARG A 74 -8.08 -9.95 -3.84
N ALA A 75 -7.62 -10.07 -2.60
CA ALA A 75 -8.51 -10.19 -1.45
C ALA A 75 -9.45 -8.98 -1.31
N PHE A 76 -8.93 -7.77 -1.51
CA PHE A 76 -9.72 -6.55 -1.47
C PHE A 76 -10.65 -6.39 -2.66
N GLN A 77 -10.25 -6.84 -3.86
CA GLN A 77 -11.14 -6.89 -5.03
C GLN A 77 -12.33 -7.82 -4.78
N ASP A 78 -12.09 -8.98 -4.15
CA ASP A 78 -13.12 -10.00 -3.93
C ASP A 78 -13.98 -9.72 -2.67
N ASP A 79 -13.53 -8.86 -1.76
CA ASP A 79 -14.26 -8.47 -0.54
C ASP A 79 -15.41 -7.48 -0.84
N PRO A 80 -16.69 -7.85 -0.67
CA PRO A 80 -17.81 -6.95 -0.95
C PRO A 80 -17.86 -5.70 -0.05
N GLU A 81 -17.21 -5.70 1.12
CA GLU A 81 -17.19 -4.54 2.03
C GLU A 81 -16.14 -3.50 1.63
N THR A 82 -15.13 -3.90 0.85
CA THR A 82 -14.11 -2.99 0.35
C THR A 82 -14.62 -2.28 -0.91
N GLU A 83 -14.75 -0.95 -0.86
CA GLU A 83 -15.17 -0.11 -1.99
C GLU A 83 -13.99 0.49 -2.76
N ALA A 84 -12.84 0.72 -2.09
CA ALA A 84 -11.63 1.26 -2.71
C ALA A 84 -10.36 0.77 -2.00
N ILE A 85 -9.22 0.84 -2.69
CA ILE A 85 -7.96 0.26 -2.21
C ILE A 85 -6.86 1.33 -2.20
N VAL A 86 -6.12 1.41 -1.09
CA VAL A 86 -4.86 2.16 -1.01
C VAL A 86 -3.69 1.18 -1.01
N MET A 87 -2.74 1.41 -1.92
CA MET A 87 -1.52 0.64 -2.02
C MET A 87 -0.31 1.53 -1.71
N ILE A 88 0.48 1.15 -0.70
CA ILE A 88 1.73 1.82 -0.36
C ILE A 88 2.90 0.89 -0.70
N GLY A 89 3.71 1.34 -1.64
CA GLY A 89 4.96 0.72 -2.04
C GLY A 89 6.19 1.48 -1.53
N GLU A 90 7.35 0.98 -1.92
CA GLU A 90 8.66 1.57 -1.62
C GLU A 90 9.62 1.27 -2.77
N ILE A 91 10.71 2.02 -2.89
CA ILE A 91 11.84 1.68 -3.77
C ILE A 91 12.34 0.23 -3.57
N GLY A 92 12.99 -0.31 -4.59
CA GLY A 92 13.65 -1.62 -4.58
C GLY A 92 12.75 -2.80 -4.98
N GLY A 93 13.29 -3.71 -5.77
CA GLY A 93 12.53 -4.79 -6.42
C GLY A 93 11.48 -4.29 -7.42
N ASP A 94 10.64 -5.21 -7.90
CA ASP A 94 9.65 -5.04 -8.98
C ASP A 94 8.18 -5.25 -8.52
N ALA A 95 7.95 -5.27 -7.21
CA ALA A 95 6.67 -5.69 -6.65
C ALA A 95 5.50 -4.79 -7.08
N GLU A 96 5.73 -3.48 -7.12
CA GLU A 96 4.76 -2.46 -7.49
C GLU A 96 4.45 -2.50 -9.00
N GLU A 97 5.44 -2.78 -9.85
CA GLU A 97 5.28 -2.95 -11.29
C GLU A 97 4.46 -4.20 -11.61
N ARG A 98 4.72 -5.31 -10.91
CA ARG A 98 3.90 -6.53 -11.02
C ARG A 98 2.48 -6.30 -10.51
N ALA A 99 2.33 -5.54 -9.43
CA ALA A 99 1.02 -5.15 -8.92
C ALA A 99 0.26 -4.29 -9.94
N ALA A 100 0.94 -3.37 -10.64
CA ALA A 100 0.34 -2.57 -11.70
C ALA A 100 -0.21 -3.45 -12.84
N ALA A 101 0.57 -4.44 -13.30
CA ALA A 101 0.10 -5.40 -14.31
C ALA A 101 -1.15 -6.17 -13.82
N PHE A 102 -1.15 -6.64 -12.58
CA PHE A 102 -2.29 -7.32 -11.98
C PHE A 102 -3.52 -6.42 -11.84
N ILE A 103 -3.33 -5.16 -11.42
CA ILE A 103 -4.41 -4.17 -11.31
C ILE A 103 -5.10 -3.99 -12.66
N LYS A 104 -4.30 -3.79 -13.72
CA LYS A 104 -4.82 -3.59 -15.07
C LYS A 104 -5.64 -4.78 -15.60
N GLU A 105 -5.29 -6.00 -15.19
CA GLU A 105 -5.95 -7.23 -15.67
C GLU A 105 -7.18 -7.62 -14.85
N TYR A 106 -7.16 -7.41 -13.53
CA TYR A 106 -8.11 -8.03 -12.61
C TYR A 106 -8.86 -7.05 -11.68
N VAL A 107 -8.26 -5.92 -11.32
CA VAL A 107 -8.82 -5.05 -10.29
C VAL A 107 -9.72 -4.00 -10.92
N THR A 108 -11.00 -4.02 -10.57
CA THR A 108 -11.99 -3.07 -11.07
C THR A 108 -12.32 -1.99 -10.05
N LYS A 109 -12.03 -2.22 -8.76
CA LYS A 109 -12.21 -1.22 -7.71
C LYS A 109 -11.17 -0.09 -7.86
N PRO A 110 -11.49 1.15 -7.48
CA PRO A 110 -10.52 2.23 -7.51
C PRO A 110 -9.30 1.93 -6.64
N VAL A 111 -8.11 2.11 -7.21
CA VAL A 111 -6.83 1.99 -6.50
C VAL A 111 -6.11 3.34 -6.50
N VAL A 112 -5.59 3.74 -5.34
CA VAL A 112 -4.71 4.90 -5.20
C VAL A 112 -3.37 4.44 -4.61
N GLY A 113 -2.28 4.95 -5.17
CA GLY A 113 -0.93 4.53 -4.86
C GLY A 113 -0.10 5.61 -4.14
N TYR A 114 0.83 5.17 -3.30
CA TYR A 114 1.98 5.97 -2.86
C TYR A 114 3.23 5.10 -2.96
N VAL A 115 4.35 5.64 -3.46
CA VAL A 115 5.64 4.95 -3.47
C VAL A 115 6.65 5.76 -2.65
N ALA A 116 7.10 5.21 -1.53
CA ALA A 116 8.13 5.86 -0.72
C ALA A 116 9.49 5.87 -1.44
N GLY A 117 10.27 6.94 -1.25
CA GLY A 117 11.64 7.04 -1.76
C GLY A 117 11.85 7.88 -3.02
N PHE A 118 10.94 8.81 -3.36
CA PHE A 118 11.13 9.75 -4.49
C PHE A 118 12.43 10.58 -4.42
N THR A 119 12.95 10.82 -3.22
CA THR A 119 14.19 11.59 -2.98
C THR A 119 15.38 10.68 -2.62
N ALA A 120 15.25 9.36 -2.77
CA ALA A 120 16.30 8.43 -2.40
C ALA A 120 17.50 8.53 -3.36
N PRO A 121 18.73 8.64 -2.85
CA PRO A 121 19.93 8.61 -3.68
C PRO A 121 20.18 7.20 -4.23
N GLU A 122 20.75 7.11 -5.43
CA GLU A 122 21.08 5.84 -6.07
C GLU A 122 22.10 5.02 -5.25
N GLY A 123 21.96 3.70 -5.23
CA GLY A 123 22.91 2.78 -4.60
C GLY A 123 22.95 2.80 -3.07
N LYS A 124 21.98 3.46 -2.40
CA LYS A 124 21.85 3.41 -0.93
C LYS A 124 20.64 2.61 -0.49
N THR A 125 20.84 1.79 0.54
CA THR A 125 19.76 1.14 1.28
C THR A 125 19.07 2.17 2.18
N MET A 126 17.74 2.26 2.09
CA MET A 126 16.93 3.18 2.90
C MET A 126 16.16 2.42 3.98
N GLY A 127 16.78 2.23 5.16
CA GLY A 127 16.11 1.64 6.33
C GLY A 127 15.74 0.16 6.17
N HIS A 128 14.69 -0.15 5.41
CA HIS A 128 14.27 -1.52 5.11
C HIS A 128 15.29 -2.25 4.22
N ALA A 129 15.48 -3.54 4.47
CA ALA A 129 16.42 -4.37 3.71
C ALA A 129 16.09 -4.46 2.21
N GLY A 130 14.79 -4.41 1.86
CA GLY A 130 14.33 -4.42 0.47
C GLY A 130 14.46 -3.07 -0.26
N ALA A 131 14.71 -1.98 0.46
CA ALA A 131 14.71 -0.61 -0.09
C ALA A 131 16.07 -0.25 -0.72
N ILE A 132 16.46 -0.99 -1.75
CA ILE A 132 17.72 -0.80 -2.49
C ILE A 132 17.41 -0.56 -3.97
N VAL A 133 17.85 0.58 -4.49
CA VAL A 133 17.78 0.87 -5.93
C VAL A 133 19.01 0.29 -6.64
N SER A 134 18.81 -0.57 -7.62
CA SER A 134 19.89 -1.16 -8.44
C SER A 134 19.85 -0.60 -9.87
N GLY A 135 20.68 0.41 -10.13
CA GLY A 135 20.71 1.10 -11.43
C GLY A 135 19.38 1.82 -11.71
N SER A 136 18.86 1.67 -12.92
CA SER A 136 17.57 2.27 -13.32
C SER A 136 16.32 1.50 -12.84
N SER A 137 16.48 0.31 -12.26
CA SER A 137 15.38 -0.56 -11.83
C SER A 137 15.05 -0.36 -10.35
N GLY A 138 13.76 -0.44 -10.00
CA GLY A 138 13.27 -0.31 -8.63
C GLY A 138 13.21 1.14 -8.11
N THR A 139 13.29 2.14 -9.00
CA THR A 139 13.14 3.56 -8.64
C THR A 139 11.69 3.90 -8.31
N ALA A 140 11.46 4.86 -7.41
CA ALA A 140 10.11 5.32 -7.09
C ALA A 140 9.40 5.91 -8.31
N ALA A 141 10.15 6.58 -9.19
CA ALA A 141 9.64 7.13 -10.45
C ALA A 141 9.17 6.01 -11.40
N GLY A 142 9.99 4.99 -11.66
CA GLY A 142 9.60 3.89 -12.54
C GLY A 142 8.38 3.11 -12.03
N LYS A 143 8.29 2.92 -10.71
CA LYS A 143 7.12 2.31 -10.05
C LYS A 143 5.87 3.17 -10.18
N LYS A 144 6.00 4.47 -10.01
CA LYS A 144 4.92 5.43 -10.24
C LYS A 144 4.41 5.32 -11.67
N ASP A 145 5.31 5.38 -12.66
CA ASP A 145 4.95 5.34 -14.08
C ASP A 145 4.21 4.03 -14.43
N ALA A 146 4.66 2.90 -13.88
CA ALA A 146 4.00 1.61 -14.07
C ALA A 146 2.57 1.59 -13.48
N LEU A 147 2.40 2.09 -12.25
CA LEU A 147 1.11 2.18 -11.58
C LEU A 147 0.15 3.13 -12.31
N GLU A 148 0.62 4.30 -12.74
CA GLU A 148 -0.17 5.27 -13.50
C GLU A 148 -0.60 4.71 -14.87
N ALA A 149 0.27 3.94 -15.53
CA ALA A 149 -0.08 3.23 -16.77
C ALA A 149 -1.13 2.13 -16.59
N ALA A 150 -1.37 1.68 -15.36
CA ALA A 150 -2.44 0.77 -14.97
C ALA A 150 -3.72 1.48 -14.50
N GLY A 151 -3.76 2.82 -14.52
CA GLY A 151 -4.91 3.63 -14.11
C GLY A 151 -4.93 3.96 -12.62
N VAL A 152 -3.87 3.63 -11.87
CA VAL A 152 -3.73 4.02 -10.45
C VAL A 152 -3.32 5.48 -10.39
N LYS A 153 -4.01 6.29 -9.58
CA LYS A 153 -3.54 7.64 -9.27
C LYS A 153 -2.47 7.56 -8.18
N VAL A 154 -1.26 8.06 -8.42
CA VAL A 154 -0.15 7.97 -7.48
C VAL A 154 0.19 9.35 -6.89
N GLY A 155 0.01 9.50 -5.58
CA GLY A 155 0.38 10.74 -4.88
C GLY A 155 1.90 10.86 -4.68
N GLN A 156 2.42 12.09 -4.60
CA GLN A 156 3.82 12.36 -4.25
C GLN A 156 4.05 12.32 -2.75
N THR A 157 3.00 12.48 -1.95
CA THR A 157 3.04 12.42 -0.48
C THR A 157 1.89 11.56 0.06
N PRO A 158 1.99 11.05 1.31
CA PRO A 158 0.88 10.34 1.93
C PRO A 158 -0.40 11.20 2.03
N SER A 159 -0.29 12.49 2.36
CA SER A 159 -1.46 13.38 2.48
C SER A 159 -2.10 13.67 1.12
N GLU A 160 -1.30 13.82 0.06
CA GLU A 160 -1.83 13.95 -1.31
C GLU A 160 -2.53 12.65 -1.75
N THR A 161 -1.94 11.49 -1.46
CA THR A 161 -2.53 10.17 -1.71
C THR A 161 -3.88 10.04 -1.03
N ALA A 162 -3.97 10.47 0.24
CA ALA A 162 -5.24 10.52 0.94
C ALA A 162 -6.23 11.49 0.29
N ALA A 163 -5.82 12.69 -0.11
CA ALA A 163 -6.68 13.65 -0.79
C ALA A 163 -7.27 13.09 -2.10
N ILE A 164 -6.47 12.37 -2.90
CA ILE A 164 -6.92 11.68 -4.11
C ILE A 164 -7.99 10.64 -3.77
N MET A 165 -7.76 9.82 -2.74
CA MET A 165 -8.74 8.81 -2.31
C MET A 165 -10.05 9.47 -1.84
N ARG A 166 -9.98 10.57 -1.08
CA ARG A 166 -11.16 11.31 -0.64
C ARG A 166 -11.97 11.84 -1.82
N ALA A 167 -11.31 12.34 -2.87
CA ALA A 167 -12.00 12.79 -4.08
C ALA A 167 -12.71 11.64 -4.79
N ILE A 168 -12.11 10.45 -4.85
CA ILE A 168 -12.74 9.26 -5.44
C ILE A 168 -14.00 8.85 -4.66
N LEU A 169 -13.93 8.84 -3.33
CA LEU A 169 -15.03 8.36 -2.48
C LEU A 169 -16.17 9.37 -2.32
N LYS A 170 -15.95 10.66 -2.60
CA LYS A 170 -16.98 11.71 -2.52
C LYS A 170 -17.71 11.95 -3.85
N GLY A 171 -17.21 11.42 -4.96
CA GLY A 171 -17.67 11.75 -6.32
C GLY A 171 -17.21 13.14 -6.77
#